data_AF-A0A2N3CKS4-F1
#
_entry.id   AF-A0A2N3CKS4-F1
#
_cell.length_a   1.000
_cell.length_b   1.000
_cell.length_c   1.000
_cell.angle_alpha   90.00
_cell.angle_beta   90.00
_cell.angle_gamma   90.00
#
_symmetry.space_group_name_H-M   'P 1'
#
loop_
_entity.id
_entity.type
_entity.pdbx_description
1 polymer ?
#
loop_
_entity_poly.entity_id
_entity_poly.type
_entity_poly.pdbx_seq_one_letter_code
_entity_poly.pdbx_strand_id
1 'polypeptide(L)'
;CNRFIEIENIYDEPETTPARGKAEAPKPGRLAPEDARKLFLEAMEKLEQEGEWYSLGRIGQQIQADKPDFDTRSYGKKKLSDLVTEIKIFETKPGPGNQLLVRRID
;
A
#
# COMPACT_ATOMS: atom_id res chain seq x y z
N CYS A 1 12.34 0.34 21.72
CA CYS A 1 12.77 1.71 21.35
C CYS A 1 11.80 2.28 20.33
N ASN A 2 11.21 3.41 20.70
CA ASN A 2 10.17 4.11 19.94
C ASN A 2 10.77 4.67 18.64
N ARG A 3 10.16 4.34 17.50
CA ARG A 3 10.48 4.94 16.21
C ARG A 3 9.89 6.36 16.22
N PHE A 4 10.74 7.33 16.55
CA PHE A 4 10.46 8.73 16.29
C PHE A 4 10.30 8.91 14.79
N ILE A 5 9.14 9.42 14.37
CA ILE A 5 8.95 9.98 13.03
C ILE A 5 8.98 11.50 13.24
N GLU A 6 10.06 12.12 12.77
CA GLU A 6 10.19 13.57 12.75
C GLU A 6 9.21 14.13 11.72
N ILE A 7 8.21 14.87 12.24
CA ILE A 7 7.24 15.62 11.46
C ILE A 7 7.92 16.93 11.06
N GLU A 8 8.74 16.89 10.01
CA GLU A 8 9.29 18.08 9.34
C GLU A 8 9.13 17.97 7.81
N ASN A 9 7.90 17.73 7.34
CA ASN A 9 7.52 18.09 5.96
C ASN A 9 6.00 18.16 5.83
N ILE A 10 5.41 19.19 6.42
CA ILE A 10 4.12 19.73 5.98
C ILE A 10 4.47 20.91 5.08
N TYR A 11 4.54 20.68 3.77
CA TYR A 11 4.32 21.73 2.77
C TYR A 11 3.45 21.18 1.64
N ASP A 12 2.29 21.83 1.55
CA ASP A 12 1.27 21.84 0.51
C ASP A 12 1.89 22.47 -0.77
N GLU A 13 1.86 21.85 -1.96
CA GLU A 13 0.90 22.02 -3.08
C GLU A 13 1.59 21.43 -4.36
N PRO A 14 1.02 21.44 -5.59
CA PRO A 14 0.31 20.34 -6.21
C PRO A 14 0.95 19.89 -7.54
N GLU A 15 1.58 18.71 -7.59
CA GLU A 15 2.15 18.19 -8.84
C GLU A 15 1.28 17.06 -9.41
N THR A 16 0.43 17.47 -10.34
CA THR A 16 -0.03 16.66 -11.47
C THR A 16 1.14 15.88 -12.07
N THR A 17 1.05 14.55 -12.09
CA THR A 17 1.22 13.70 -13.28
C THR A 17 1.23 12.21 -12.89
N PRO A 18 0.47 11.34 -13.59
CA PRO A 18 0.60 9.90 -13.44
C PRO A 18 1.89 9.48 -14.14
N ALA A 19 3.01 9.51 -13.42
CA ALA A 19 4.27 9.00 -13.93
C ALA A 19 4.17 7.47 -14.08
N ARG A 20 3.83 7.06 -15.29
CA ARG A 20 4.01 5.73 -15.87
C ARG A 20 5.48 5.30 -15.71
N GLY A 21 5.81 4.80 -14.53
CA GLY A 21 7.14 4.27 -14.20
C GLY A 21 7.25 2.82 -14.60
N LYS A 22 7.75 2.60 -15.83
CA LYS A 22 8.41 1.39 -16.36
C LYS A 22 8.33 0.12 -15.48
N ALA A 23 7.61 -0.87 -15.97
CA ALA A 23 7.68 -2.26 -15.52
C ALA A 23 9.14 -2.75 -15.59
N GLU A 24 9.79 -2.83 -14.43
CA GLU A 24 11.09 -3.47 -14.28
C GLU A 24 10.87 -5.00 -14.35
N ALA A 25 11.51 -5.61 -15.36
CA ALA A 25 11.50 -7.04 -15.64
C ALA A 25 11.62 -7.90 -14.37
N PRO A 26 10.97 -9.09 -14.33
CA PRO A 26 10.96 -9.95 -13.15
C PRO A 26 12.38 -10.45 -12.86
N LYS A 27 12.98 -9.94 -11.79
CA LYS A 27 14.18 -10.55 -11.21
C LYS A 27 13.74 -11.84 -10.51
N PRO A 28 14.37 -13.00 -10.78
CA PRO A 28 14.07 -14.24 -10.07
C PRO A 28 14.53 -14.06 -8.61
N GLY A 29 13.61 -14.25 -7.66
CA GLY A 29 13.83 -14.00 -6.23
C GLY A 29 12.82 -13.05 -5.57
N ARG A 30 11.79 -12.60 -6.29
CA ARG A 30 10.69 -11.81 -5.72
C ARG A 30 9.69 -12.73 -4.99
N LEU A 31 9.21 -12.30 -3.83
CA LEU A 31 8.14 -13.00 -3.12
C LEU A 31 6.85 -13.00 -3.95
N ALA A 32 6.02 -14.01 -3.76
CA ALA A 32 4.77 -14.16 -4.49
C ALA A 32 3.78 -13.03 -4.11
N PRO A 33 3.05 -12.45 -5.07
CA PRO A 33 1.99 -11.46 -4.78
C PRO A 33 0.89 -12.00 -3.84
N GLU A 34 0.73 -13.33 -3.78
CA GLU A 34 -0.21 -13.98 -2.86
C GLU A 34 0.17 -13.82 -1.38
N ASP A 35 1.46 -13.71 -1.06
CA ASP A 35 1.88 -13.47 0.31
C ASP A 35 1.54 -12.03 0.72
N ALA A 36 1.76 -11.06 -0.18
CA ALA A 36 1.33 -9.70 0.03
C ALA A 36 -0.18 -9.62 0.29
N ARG A 37 -1.00 -10.35 -0.49
CA ARG A 37 -2.46 -10.42 -0.31
C ARG A 37 -2.85 -10.74 1.13
N LYS A 38 -2.22 -11.73 1.77
CA LYS A 38 -2.53 -12.09 3.16
C LYS A 38 -2.27 -10.93 4.11
N LEU A 39 -1.19 -10.18 3.91
CA LEU A 39 -0.86 -9.01 4.72
C LEU A 39 -1.90 -7.90 4.62
N PHE A 40 -2.38 -7.62 3.40
CA PHE A 40 -3.45 -6.63 3.20
C PHE A 40 -4.75 -7.06 3.90
N LEU A 41 -5.09 -8.35 3.85
CA LEU A 41 -6.29 -8.86 4.54
C LEU A 41 -6.16 -8.75 6.06
N GLU A 42 -5.04 -9.24 6.63
CA GLU A 42 -4.77 -9.14 8.07
C GLU A 42 -4.82 -7.69 8.56
N ALA A 43 -4.28 -6.76 7.76
CA ALA A 43 -4.29 -5.34 8.09
C ALA A 43 -5.70 -4.73 8.01
N MET A 44 -6.50 -5.10 7.01
CA MET A 44 -7.89 -4.64 6.90
C MET A 44 -8.76 -5.14 8.06
N GLU A 45 -8.58 -6.40 8.47
CA GLU A 45 -9.30 -6.97 9.62
C GLU A 45 -8.99 -6.20 10.92
N LYS A 46 -7.73 -5.79 11.12
CA LYS A 46 -7.32 -5.03 12.32
C LYS A 46 -7.74 -3.57 12.30
N LEU A 47 -7.91 -2.99 11.11
CA LEU A 47 -8.27 -1.58 10.98
C LEU A 47 -9.76 -1.30 11.23
N GLU A 48 -10.56 -2.34 11.50
CA GLU A 48 -11.97 -2.32 11.91
C GLU A 48 -12.68 -0.98 11.58
N GLN A 49 -12.89 -0.74 10.28
CA GLN A 49 -13.45 0.51 9.76
C GLN A 49 -14.92 0.30 9.40
N GLU A 50 -15.78 1.26 9.74
CA GLU A 50 -17.22 1.21 9.44
C GLU A 50 -17.55 1.34 7.94
N GLY A 51 -16.56 1.64 7.08
CA GLY A 51 -16.75 1.83 5.64
C GLY A 51 -16.11 0.73 4.81
N GLU A 52 -16.63 0.51 3.60
CA GLU A 52 -16.07 -0.49 2.67
C GLU A 52 -14.72 -0.09 2.06
N TRP A 53 -14.37 1.21 2.12
CA TRP A 53 -13.16 1.77 1.53
C TRP A 53 -12.14 2.14 2.59
N TYR A 54 -10.99 1.46 2.57
CA TYR A 54 -9.88 1.68 3.48
C TYR A 54 -8.82 2.56 2.85
N SER A 55 -8.22 3.47 3.61
CA SER A 55 -7.08 4.24 3.12
C SER A 55 -5.85 3.33 2.94
N LEU A 56 -5.27 3.30 1.75
CA LEU A 56 -4.05 2.52 1.45
C LEU A 56 -2.91 2.89 2.40
N GLY A 57 -2.81 4.17 2.76
CA GLY A 57 -1.81 4.65 3.72
C GLY A 57 -2.01 4.08 5.11
N ARG A 58 -3.27 3.89 5.55
CA ARG A 58 -3.59 3.25 6.84
C ARG A 58 -3.28 1.76 6.81
N ILE A 59 -3.63 1.08 5.71
CA ILE A 59 -3.28 -0.32 5.52
C ILE A 59 -1.77 -0.52 5.53
N GLY A 60 -1.01 0.31 4.81
CA GLY A 60 0.45 0.24 4.80
C GLY A 60 1.07 0.42 6.19
N GLN A 61 0.56 1.37 6.99
CA GLN A 61 0.98 1.56 8.37
C GLN A 61 0.68 0.33 9.24
N GLN A 62 -0.51 -0.24 9.10
CA GLN A 62 -0.90 -1.44 9.85
C GLN A 62 -0.04 -2.65 9.46
N ILE A 63 0.24 -2.84 8.17
CA ILE A 63 1.14 -3.90 7.69
C ILE A 63 2.54 -3.72 8.29
N GLN A 64 3.08 -2.49 8.33
CA GLN A 64 4.39 -2.24 8.93
C GLN A 64 4.40 -2.44 10.45
N ALA A 65 3.28 -2.18 11.14
CA ALA A 65 3.14 -2.46 12.56
C ALA A 65 3.15 -3.97 12.85
N ASP A 66 2.51 -4.76 12.00
CA ASP A 66 2.41 -6.22 12.15
C ASP A 66 3.63 -6.97 11.61
N LYS A 67 4.19 -6.51 10.50
CA LYS A 67 5.38 -7.04 9.84
C LYS A 67 6.34 -5.89 9.55
N PRO A 68 7.24 -5.54 10.48
CA PRO A 68 8.21 -4.47 10.29
C PRO A 68 9.22 -4.77 9.17
N ASP A 69 9.41 -6.04 8.79
CA ASP A 69 10.24 -6.49 7.65
C ASP A 69 9.54 -6.36 6.29
N PHE A 70 8.30 -5.89 6.25
CA PHE A 70 7.56 -5.75 5.00
C PHE A 70 8.18 -4.65 4.11
N ASP A 71 8.62 -5.07 2.91
CA ASP A 71 9.08 -4.16 1.85
C ASP A 71 8.42 -4.51 0.50
N THR A 72 7.79 -3.53 -0.12
CA THR A 72 7.21 -3.61 -1.48
C THR A 72 8.25 -3.98 -2.55
N ARG A 73 9.52 -3.65 -2.34
CA ARG A 73 10.61 -3.97 -3.28
C ARG A 73 10.92 -5.45 -3.32
N SER A 74 10.69 -6.17 -2.21
CA SER A 74 10.80 -7.64 -2.16
C SER A 74 9.78 -8.33 -3.07
N TYR A 75 8.68 -7.65 -3.39
CA TYR A 75 7.67 -8.07 -4.37
C TYR A 75 7.91 -7.47 -5.77
N GLY A 76 8.99 -6.72 -5.97
CA GLY A 76 9.33 -6.10 -7.25
C GLY A 76 8.59 -4.81 -7.58
N LYS A 77 7.95 -4.18 -6.59
CA LYS A 77 7.25 -2.90 -6.75
C LYS A 77 7.99 -1.78 -6.05
N LYS A 78 7.85 -0.56 -6.59
CA LYS A 78 8.40 0.66 -5.99
C LYS A 78 7.45 1.31 -5.00
N LYS A 79 6.15 1.06 -5.16
CA LYS A 79 5.08 1.67 -4.38
C LYS A 79 4.09 0.60 -3.92
N LEU A 80 3.50 0.85 -2.75
CA LEU A 80 2.42 0.00 -2.21
C LEU A 80 1.20 -0.02 -3.14
N SER A 81 0.91 1.11 -3.79
CA SER A 81 -0.18 1.25 -4.77
C SER A 81 -0.03 0.29 -5.94
N ASP A 82 1.20 0.10 -6.45
CA ASP A 82 1.45 -0.80 -7.58
C ASP A 82 1.33 -2.27 -7.16
N LEU A 83 1.65 -2.58 -5.89
CA LEU A 83 1.52 -3.92 -5.33
C LEU A 83 0.06 -4.31 -5.14
N VAL A 84 -0.75 -3.42 -4.55
CA VAL A 84 -2.19 -3.70 -4.33
C VAL A 84 -2.94 -3.79 -5.67
N THR A 85 -2.57 -3.01 -6.68
CA THR A 85 -3.20 -3.03 -8.01
C THR A 85 -2.94 -4.35 -8.76
N GLU A 86 -1.85 -5.06 -8.45
CA GLU A 86 -1.58 -6.38 -9.04
C GLU A 86 -2.42 -7.50 -8.42
N ILE A 87 -2.95 -7.27 -7.22
CA ILE A 87 -3.78 -8.24 -6.51
C ILE A 87 -5.23 -8.10 -6.97
N LYS A 88 -5.72 -9.08 -7.74
CA LYS A 88 -7.04 -9.04 -8.40
C LYS A 88 -8.25 -8.96 -7.45
N ILE A 89 -8.10 -9.28 -6.17
CA ILE A 89 -9.19 -9.25 -5.19
C ILE A 89 -9.41 -7.87 -4.55
N PHE A 90 -8.52 -6.91 -4.86
CA PHE A 90 -8.61 -5.56 -4.34
C PHE A 90 -8.95 -4.59 -5.45
N GLU A 91 -9.89 -3.70 -5.16
CA GLU A 91 -10.21 -2.57 -6.01
C GLU A 91 -9.60 -1.31 -5.39
N THR A 92 -8.94 -0.50 -6.22
CA THR A 92 -8.36 0.77 -5.80
C THR A 92 -9.07 1.95 -6.45
N LYS A 93 -9.36 2.98 -5.67
CA LYS A 93 -10.00 4.21 -6.15
C LYS A 93 -9.28 5.44 -5.60
N PRO A 94 -9.15 6.54 -6.37
CA PRO A 94 -8.73 7.82 -5.80
C PRO A 94 -9.79 8.35 -4.83
N GLY A 95 -9.35 8.66 -3.61
CA GLY A 95 -10.15 9.29 -2.55
C GLY A 95 -9.86 10.78 -2.41
N PRO A 96 -10.53 11.45 -1.44
CA PRO A 96 -10.30 12.87 -1.17
C PRO A 96 -8.88 13.10 -0.64
N GLY A 97 -8.24 14.20 -1.06
CA GLY A 97 -6.88 14.54 -0.60
C GLY A 97 -5.77 13.66 -1.18
N ASN A 98 -5.91 13.20 -2.43
CA ASN A 98 -4.91 12.37 -3.14
C ASN A 98 -4.59 11.03 -2.44
N GLN A 99 -5.44 10.58 -1.52
CA GLN A 99 -5.29 9.27 -0.91
C GLN A 99 -5.80 8.19 -1.87
N LEU A 100 -5.12 7.05 -1.92
CA LEU A 100 -5.66 5.87 -2.58
C LEU A 100 -6.52 5.11 -1.58
N LEU A 101 -7.75 4.82 -1.96
CA LEU A 101 -8.66 3.96 -1.22
C LEU A 101 -8.60 2.55 -1.80
N VAL A 102 -8.74 1.55 -0.95
CA VAL A 102 -8.73 0.13 -1.28
C VAL A 102 -9.96 -0.52 -0.68
N ARG A 103 -10.62 -1.37 -1.46
CA ARG A 103 -11.73 -2.19 -1.01
C ARG A 103 -11.52 -3.63 -1.46
N ARG A 104 -12.04 -4.59 -0.71
CA ARG A 104 -12.10 -6.01 -1.12
C ARG A 104 -13.31 -6.25 -2.01
N ILE A 105 -13.12 -6.99 -3.11
CA ILE A 105 -14.21 -7.38 -4.03
C ILE A 105 -14.52 -8.89 -4.00
N ASP A 106 -13.84 -9.62 -3.12
CA ASP A 106 -14.07 -11.04 -2.80
C ASP A 106 -15.23 -11.22 -1.79
#